data_AF-A0A101II20-F1
#
_entry.id   AF-A0A101II20-F1
#
_cell.length_a   1.000
_cell.length_b   1.000
_cell.length_c   1.000
_cell.angle_alpha   90.00
_cell.angle_beta   90.00
_cell.angle_gamma   90.00
#
_symmetry.space_group_name_H-M   'P 1'
#
loop_
_entity.id
_entity.type
_entity.pdbx_description
1 polymer ?
#
loop_
_entity_poly.entity_id
_entity_poly.type
_entity_poly.pdbx_seq_one_letter_code
_entity_poly.pdbx_strand_id
1 'polypeptide(L)'
;MVAFDHVFSFDRDSMIKSIPRPESISEKDDPKFRSAAGELFDRIMQVADNMGATDEHRALNYLAVRYPAIYAKAAEEFGRNFSLTGVVARPSRPSGARKIVSAIFSYTHRETDVTEKYFVRVDTTEVFPFMVTKMAPYYDR
;
A
#
# COMPACT_ATOMS: atom_id res chain seq x y z
N MET A 1 -22.96 -12.11 11.67
CA MET A 1 -21.90 -12.79 12.45
C MET A 1 -20.76 -13.08 11.48
N VAL A 2 -19.55 -12.64 11.79
CA VAL A 2 -18.36 -12.89 10.96
C VAL A 2 -17.46 -13.84 11.75
N ALA A 3 -17.11 -15.00 11.18
CA ALA A 3 -16.15 -15.91 11.76
C ALA A 3 -14.72 -15.44 11.41
N PHE A 4 -13.77 -15.63 12.33
CA PHE A 4 -12.38 -15.21 12.15
C PHE A 4 -11.43 -16.39 12.40
N ASP A 5 -10.44 -16.54 11.52
CA ASP A 5 -9.33 -17.49 11.71
C ASP A 5 -8.07 -16.78 12.23
N HIS A 6 -7.91 -15.50 11.89
CA HIS A 6 -6.76 -14.68 12.26
C HIS A 6 -7.20 -13.29 12.70
N VAL A 7 -6.65 -12.81 13.81
CA VAL A 7 -6.81 -11.43 14.30
C VAL A 7 -5.42 -10.85 14.52
N PHE A 8 -5.15 -9.73 13.86
CA PHE A 8 -3.97 -8.91 14.11
C PHE A 8 -4.41 -7.65 14.85
N SER A 9 -3.69 -7.31 15.91
CA SER A 9 -3.91 -6.08 16.68
C SER A 9 -2.56 -5.44 16.95
N PHE A 10 -2.46 -4.16 16.63
CA PHE A 10 -1.27 -3.34 16.80
C PHE A 10 -1.70 -1.87 16.82
N ASP A 11 -0.95 -1.04 17.52
CA ASP A 11 -1.02 0.41 17.34
C ASP A 11 -0.18 0.84 16.12
N ARG A 12 -0.44 2.06 15.65
CA ARG A 12 0.26 2.65 14.50
C ARG A 12 1.78 2.64 14.68
N ASP A 13 2.28 3.04 15.84
CA ASP A 13 3.72 3.21 16.04
C ASP A 13 4.44 1.87 16.10
N SER A 14 3.86 0.88 16.76
CA SER A 14 4.34 -0.50 16.75
C SER A 14 4.34 -1.08 15.34
N MET A 15 3.30 -0.83 14.55
CA MET A 15 3.23 -1.24 13.15
C MET A 15 4.38 -0.62 12.34
N ILE A 16 4.55 0.70 12.38
CA ILE A 16 5.59 1.39 11.63
C ILE A 16 7.00 0.95 12.05
N LYS A 17 7.24 0.70 13.34
CA LYS A 17 8.52 0.17 13.84
C LYS A 17 8.80 -1.26 13.35
N SER A 18 7.77 -2.08 13.19
CA SER A 18 7.90 -3.48 12.75
C SER A 18 8.26 -3.63 11.28
N ILE A 19 8.01 -2.60 10.45
CA ILE A 19 8.33 -2.65 9.02
C ILE A 19 9.86 -2.72 8.87
N PRO A 20 10.42 -3.71 8.15
CA PRO A 20 11.85 -3.79 7.96
C PRO A 20 12.35 -2.57 7.17
N ARG A 21 13.42 -1.93 7.66
CA ARG A 21 14.14 -0.90 6.90
C ARG A 21 14.77 -1.58 5.66
N PRO A 22 14.54 -1.06 4.45
CA PRO A 22 15.24 -1.54 3.26
C PRO A 22 16.76 -1.37 3.40
N GLU A 23 17.54 -2.36 2.94
CA GLU A 23 19.01 -2.32 3.00
C GLU A 23 19.59 -1.12 2.23
N SER A 24 18.89 -0.63 1.21
CA SER A 24 19.26 0.55 0.41
C SER A 24 19.14 1.88 1.15
N ILE A 25 18.45 1.94 2.29
CA ILE A 25 18.27 3.16 3.09
C ILE A 25 19.28 3.14 4.23
N SER A 26 20.08 4.18 4.39
CA SER A 26 21.06 4.26 5.48
C SER A 26 20.38 4.32 6.86
N GLU A 27 21.08 3.93 7.94
CA GLU A 27 20.55 4.09 9.31
C GLU A 27 20.20 5.54 9.64
N LYS A 28 20.98 6.49 9.11
CA LYS A 28 20.75 7.92 9.27
C LYS A 28 19.43 8.37 8.63
N ASP A 29 18.99 7.71 7.57
CA ASP A 29 17.74 8.02 6.86
C ASP A 29 16.54 7.19 7.35
N ASP A 30 16.72 6.30 8.36
CA ASP A 30 15.61 5.55 8.95
C ASP A 30 14.46 6.47 9.42
N PRO A 31 14.68 7.63 10.09
CA PRO A 31 13.59 8.52 10.47
C PRO A 31 12.75 9.01 9.28
N LYS A 32 13.39 9.26 8.12
CA LYS A 32 12.67 9.65 6.89
C LYS A 32 11.86 8.47 6.35
N PHE A 33 12.44 7.27 6.36
CA PHE A 33 11.73 6.04 6.00
C PHE A 33 10.50 5.83 6.89
N ARG A 34 10.63 5.95 8.21
CA ARG A 34 9.50 5.83 9.15
C ARG A 34 8.42 6.88 8.90
N SER A 35 8.82 8.12 8.59
CA SER A 35 7.87 9.19 8.27
C SER A 35 7.09 8.88 6.99
N ALA A 36 7.77 8.49 5.92
CA ALA A 36 7.12 8.15 4.65
C ALA A 36 6.23 6.89 4.79
N ALA A 37 6.69 5.90 5.56
CA ALA A 37 5.91 4.70 5.85
C ALA A 37 4.65 5.02 6.66
N GLY A 38 4.77 5.90 7.66
CA GLY A 38 3.65 6.40 8.46
C GLY A 38 2.60 7.12 7.63
N GLU A 39 3.02 8.03 6.76
CA GLU A 39 2.10 8.75 5.86
C GLU A 39 1.34 7.79 4.94
N LEU A 40 2.02 6.82 4.35
CA LEU A 40 1.38 5.81 3.51
C LEU A 40 0.39 4.96 4.32
N PHE A 41 0.80 4.48 5.50
CA PHE A 41 -0.07 3.67 6.36
C PHE A 41 -1.33 4.43 6.74
N ASP A 42 -1.20 5.69 7.18
CA ASP A 42 -2.33 6.54 7.56
C ASP A 42 -3.28 6.76 6.39
N ARG A 43 -2.73 7.02 5.20
CA ARG A 43 -3.54 7.17 3.99
C ARG A 43 -4.30 5.89 3.67
N ILE A 44 -3.68 4.73 3.80
CA ILE A 44 -4.36 3.44 3.58
C ILE A 44 -5.48 3.23 4.61
N MET A 45 -5.21 3.48 5.90
CA MET A 45 -6.20 3.34 6.96
C MET A 45 -7.39 4.27 6.75
N GLN A 46 -7.17 5.49 6.29
CA GLN A 46 -8.23 6.43 5.95
C GLN A 46 -9.08 5.96 4.77
N VAL A 47 -8.47 5.40 3.71
CA VAL A 47 -9.19 4.96 2.51
C VAL A 47 -9.98 3.68 2.77
N ALA A 48 -9.41 2.72 3.51
CA ALA A 48 -10.08 1.46 3.79
C ALA A 48 -11.11 1.56 4.94
N ASP A 49 -11.09 2.68 5.69
CA ASP A 49 -11.81 2.89 6.95
C ASP A 49 -11.64 1.72 7.94
N ASN A 50 -10.58 0.92 7.75
CA ASN A 50 -10.31 -0.38 8.35
C ASN A 50 -11.50 -1.38 8.37
N MET A 51 -12.60 -1.13 7.65
CA MET A 51 -13.79 -1.98 7.74
C MET A 51 -13.60 -3.33 7.03
N GLY A 52 -12.71 -3.40 6.04
CA GLY A 52 -12.54 -4.62 5.22
C GLY A 52 -13.83 -5.09 4.53
N ALA A 53 -14.83 -4.21 4.40
CA ALA A 53 -16.17 -4.54 3.94
C ALA A 53 -16.27 -4.73 2.43
N THR A 54 -15.36 -4.09 1.68
CA THR A 54 -15.25 -4.21 0.22
C THR A 54 -13.96 -4.93 -0.16
N ASP A 55 -13.92 -5.46 -1.38
CA ASP A 55 -12.73 -6.10 -1.93
C ASP A 55 -11.55 -5.11 -1.98
N GLU A 56 -11.82 -3.83 -2.24
CA GLU A 56 -10.86 -2.73 -2.21
C GLU A 56 -10.23 -2.54 -0.83
N HIS A 57 -11.06 -2.48 0.23
CA HIS A 57 -10.58 -2.32 1.60
C HIS A 57 -9.74 -3.53 2.01
N ARG A 58 -10.18 -4.75 1.64
CA ARG A 58 -9.45 -5.99 1.92
C ARG A 58 -8.09 -6.03 1.23
N ALA A 59 -8.01 -5.58 -0.02
CA ALA A 59 -6.74 -5.48 -0.74
C ALA A 59 -5.78 -4.50 -0.07
N LEU A 60 -6.26 -3.31 0.30
CA LEU A 60 -5.45 -2.29 0.97
C LEU A 60 -4.97 -2.76 2.36
N ASN A 61 -5.85 -3.34 3.17
CA ASN A 61 -5.49 -3.88 4.49
C ASN A 61 -4.47 -5.02 4.38
N TYR A 62 -4.64 -5.91 3.40
CA TYR A 62 -3.66 -6.95 3.11
C TYR A 62 -2.28 -6.37 2.78
N LEU A 63 -2.21 -5.38 1.87
CA LEU A 63 -0.94 -4.78 1.46
C LEU A 63 -0.27 -4.03 2.62
N ALA A 64 -1.04 -3.28 3.42
CA ALA A 64 -0.53 -2.55 4.57
C ALA A 64 0.21 -3.47 5.54
N VAL A 65 -0.31 -4.68 5.78
CA VAL A 65 0.26 -5.62 6.77
C VAL A 65 1.29 -6.57 6.15
N ARG A 66 1.08 -7.02 4.92
CA ARG A 66 1.79 -8.18 4.36
C ARG A 66 2.78 -7.84 3.25
N TYR A 67 2.86 -6.59 2.80
CA TYR A 67 3.73 -6.23 1.69
C TYR A 67 4.62 -5.01 1.97
N PRO A 68 5.74 -5.18 2.70
CA PRO A 68 6.63 -4.09 3.09
C PRO A 68 7.17 -3.23 1.94
N ALA A 69 7.21 -3.77 0.71
CA ALA A 69 7.72 -3.08 -0.46
C ALA A 69 6.97 -1.79 -0.80
N ILE A 70 5.69 -1.65 -0.41
CA ILE A 70 4.95 -0.39 -0.60
C ILE A 70 5.57 0.76 0.20
N TYR A 71 6.10 0.47 1.39
CA TYR A 71 6.74 1.46 2.26
C TYR A 71 8.15 1.79 1.77
N ALA A 72 8.87 0.78 1.28
CA ALA A 72 10.17 0.99 0.63
C ALA A 72 10.01 1.95 -0.57
N LYS A 73 8.97 1.73 -1.40
CA LYS A 73 8.69 2.60 -2.53
C LYS A 73 8.29 4.00 -2.11
N ALA A 74 7.46 4.16 -1.08
CA ALA A 74 7.12 5.48 -0.57
C ALA A 74 8.35 6.28 -0.12
N ALA A 75 9.30 5.63 0.55
CA ALA A 75 10.54 6.30 0.97
C ALA A 75 11.48 6.60 -0.20
N GLU A 76 11.55 5.73 -1.21
CA GLU A 76 12.29 5.99 -2.45
C GLU A 76 11.76 7.26 -3.15
N GLU A 77 10.44 7.34 -3.36
CA GLU A 77 9.80 8.49 -4.01
C GLU A 77 9.94 9.77 -3.18
N PHE A 78 9.80 9.67 -1.85
CA PHE A 78 10.06 10.79 -0.95
C PHE A 78 11.49 11.32 -1.08
N GLY A 79 12.48 10.44 -1.18
CA GLY A 79 13.88 10.80 -1.42
C GLY A 79 14.13 11.48 -2.77
N ARG A 80 13.29 11.19 -3.77
CA ARG A 80 13.29 11.80 -5.11
C ARG A 80 12.47 13.09 -5.19
N ASN A 81 12.10 13.68 -4.06
CA ASN A 81 11.29 14.91 -3.96
C ASN A 81 9.82 14.75 -4.45
N PHE A 82 9.26 13.56 -4.33
CA PHE A 82 7.84 13.32 -4.53
C PHE A 82 7.08 13.27 -3.19
N SER A 83 5.80 13.62 -3.23
CA SER A 83 4.85 13.41 -2.13
C SER A 83 3.81 12.37 -2.51
N LEU A 84 3.30 11.59 -1.54
CA LEU A 84 2.18 10.69 -1.76
C LEU A 84 0.89 11.52 -1.96
N THR A 85 0.37 11.53 -3.18
CA THR A 85 -0.80 12.33 -3.53
C THR A 85 -2.08 11.50 -3.68
N GLY A 86 -1.98 10.19 -3.86
CA GLY A 86 -3.16 9.33 -3.98
C GLY A 86 -2.90 7.87 -3.63
N VAL A 87 -3.89 7.26 -2.98
CA VAL A 87 -4.03 5.82 -2.83
C VAL A 87 -5.43 5.46 -3.31
N VAL A 88 -5.52 4.66 -4.37
CA VAL A 88 -6.78 4.26 -4.97
C VAL A 88 -6.78 2.75 -5.13
N ALA A 89 -7.79 2.08 -4.57
CA ALA A 89 -8.07 0.68 -4.87
C ALA A 89 -9.29 0.61 -5.77
N ARG A 90 -9.22 -0.21 -6.81
CA ARG A 90 -10.33 -0.43 -7.73
C ARG A 90 -10.30 -1.82 -8.34
N PRO A 91 -11.43 -2.35 -8.82
CA PRO A 91 -11.44 -3.60 -9.55
C PRO A 91 -10.53 -3.52 -10.77
N SER A 92 -9.75 -4.57 -10.97
CA SER A 92 -8.99 -4.75 -12.21
C SER A 92 -9.94 -5.15 -13.33
N ARG A 93 -9.49 -5.04 -14.59
CA ARG A 93 -10.26 -5.53 -15.75
C ARG A 93 -10.77 -6.95 -15.49
N PRO A 94 -11.97 -7.32 -16.00
CA PRO A 94 -12.62 -8.58 -15.66
C PRO A 94 -11.65 -9.77 -15.81
N SER A 95 -11.34 -10.43 -14.70
CA SER A 95 -10.50 -11.63 -14.68
C SER A 95 -11.36 -12.88 -14.46
N GLY A 96 -12.37 -13.06 -15.31
CA GLY A 96 -13.33 -14.16 -15.21
C GLY A 96 -14.03 -14.17 -13.86
N ALA A 97 -13.96 -15.29 -13.14
CA ALA A 97 -14.60 -15.48 -11.83
C ALA A 97 -13.80 -14.91 -10.63
N ARG A 98 -12.56 -14.44 -10.86
CA ARG A 98 -11.71 -13.91 -9.78
C ARG A 98 -12.01 -12.44 -9.52
N LYS A 99 -11.97 -12.06 -8.24
CA LYS A 99 -12.03 -10.67 -7.81
C LYS A 99 -10.62 -10.15 -7.61
N ILE A 100 -10.10 -9.45 -8.61
CA ILE A 100 -8.75 -8.85 -8.56
C ILE A 100 -8.88 -7.35 -8.39
N VAL A 101 -8.24 -6.80 -7.36
CA VAL A 101 -8.17 -5.37 -7.09
C VAL A 101 -6.79 -4.84 -7.47
N SER A 102 -6.73 -3.72 -8.19
CA SER A 102 -5.52 -2.94 -8.38
C SER A 102 -5.47 -1.84 -7.32
N ALA A 103 -4.49 -1.90 -6.42
CA ALA A 103 -4.13 -0.79 -5.54
C ALA A 103 -3.09 0.07 -6.24
N ILE A 104 -3.38 1.36 -6.42
CA ILE A 104 -2.61 2.33 -7.17
C ILE A 104 -2.13 3.41 -6.21
N PHE A 105 -0.82 3.64 -6.20
CA PHE A 105 -0.13 4.65 -5.41
C PHE A 105 0.35 5.74 -6.36
N SER A 106 -0.04 6.98 -6.11
CA SER A 106 0.34 8.14 -6.91
C SER A 106 1.29 9.02 -6.11
N TYR A 107 2.41 9.36 -6.71
CA TYR A 107 3.42 10.23 -6.15
C TYR A 107 3.60 11.42 -7.09
N THR A 108 3.52 12.65 -6.58
CA THR A 108 3.69 13.86 -7.39
C THR A 108 4.94 14.60 -6.96
N HIS A 109 5.80 14.96 -7.92
CA HIS A 109 7.01 15.72 -7.69
C HIS A 109 6.67 17.12 -7.24
N ARG A 110 7.26 17.58 -6.13
CA ARG A 110 6.84 18.79 -5.42
C ARG A 110 7.07 20.09 -6.18
N GLU A 111 7.99 20.09 -7.14
CA GLU A 111 8.40 21.30 -7.88
C GLU A 111 7.93 21.31 -9.34
N THR A 112 7.66 20.14 -9.92
CA THR A 112 7.39 20.02 -11.36
C THR A 112 5.99 19.50 -11.66
N ASP A 113 5.22 19.13 -10.62
CA ASP A 113 3.89 18.52 -10.71
C ASP A 113 3.82 17.23 -11.54
N VAL A 114 4.96 16.63 -11.88
CA VAL A 114 5.01 15.32 -12.55
C VAL A 114 4.52 14.24 -11.61
N THR A 115 3.55 13.44 -12.03
CA THR A 115 3.04 12.30 -11.25
C THR A 115 3.57 10.98 -11.78
N GLU A 116 4.21 10.21 -10.90
CA GLU A 116 4.51 8.79 -11.12
C GLU A 116 3.48 7.93 -10.38
N LYS A 117 3.02 6.86 -11.02
CA LYS A 117 2.05 5.93 -10.43
C LYS A 117 2.60 4.52 -10.43
N TYR A 118 2.30 3.79 -9.37
CA TYR A 118 2.66 2.39 -9.20
C TYR A 118 1.44 1.61 -8.78
N PHE A 119 1.35 0.34 -9.17
CA PHE A 119 0.26 -0.52 -8.75
C PHE A 119 0.72 -1.89 -8.29
N VAL A 120 -0.11 -2.49 -7.43
CA VAL A 120 -0.02 -3.88 -6.99
C VAL A 120 -1.40 -4.50 -7.20
N ARG A 121 -1.44 -5.74 -7.70
CA ARG A 121 -2.70 -6.49 -7.81
C ARG A 121 -2.83 -7.48 -6.68
N VAL A 122 -4.02 -7.54 -6.11
CA VAL A 122 -4.39 -8.46 -5.04
C VAL A 122 -5.63 -9.22 -5.47
N ASP A 123 -5.61 -10.54 -5.33
CA ASP A 123 -6.79 -11.38 -5.44
C ASP A 123 -7.48 -11.40 -4.07
N THR A 124 -8.76 -11.05 -4.05
CA THR A 124 -9.61 -11.02 -2.87
C THR A 124 -10.78 -12.00 -2.99
N THR A 125 -10.73 -12.96 -3.92
CA THR A 125 -11.83 -13.89 -4.16
C THR A 125 -12.15 -14.70 -2.92
N GLU A 126 -11.12 -15.25 -2.29
CA GLU A 126 -11.23 -16.10 -1.09
C GLU A 126 -11.07 -15.28 0.18
N VAL A 127 -11.28 -15.91 1.34
CA VAL A 127 -11.15 -15.31 2.67
C VAL A 127 -9.79 -14.63 2.87
N PHE A 128 -8.71 -15.27 2.39
CA PHE A 128 -7.34 -14.77 2.55
C PHE A 128 -6.83 -14.14 1.23
N PRO A 129 -6.67 -12.81 1.18
CA PRO A 129 -6.12 -12.15 0.01
C PRO A 129 -4.67 -12.56 -0.26
N PHE A 130 -4.27 -12.53 -1.52
CA PHE A 130 -2.88 -12.74 -1.92
C PHE A 130 -2.49 -11.85 -3.09
N MET A 131 -1.21 -11.46 -3.12
CA MET A 131 -0.66 -10.66 -4.21
C MET A 131 -0.61 -11.47 -5.51
N VAL A 132 -1.14 -10.90 -6.60
CA VAL A 132 -1.11 -11.47 -7.95
C VAL A 132 0.13 -10.99 -8.72
N THR A 133 0.48 -9.71 -8.57
CA THR A 133 1.67 -9.13 -9.20
C THR A 133 2.46 -8.32 -8.19
N LYS A 134 3.78 -8.38 -8.27
CA LYS A 134 4.66 -7.43 -7.55
C LYS A 134 4.36 -6.00 -8.03
N MET A 135 4.81 -5.03 -7.23
CA MET A 135 4.71 -3.62 -7.57
C MET A 135 5.33 -3.32 -8.95
N ALA A 136 4.61 -2.57 -9.77
CA ALA A 136 5.03 -2.19 -11.11
C ALA A 136 4.54 -0.76 -11.45
N PRO A 137 5.16 -0.07 -12.41
CA PRO A 137 4.65 1.20 -12.92
C PRO A 137 3.22 1.07 -13.45
N TYR A 138 2.40 2.07 -13.17
CA TYR A 138 1.02 2.17 -13.62
C TYR A 138 0.88 3.35 -14.58
N TYR A 139 0.24 3.11 -15.72
CA TYR A 139 -0.07 4.13 -16.71
C TYR A 139 -1.59 4.22 -16.85
N ASP A 140 -2.11 5.45 -16.79
CA ASP A 140 -3.51 5.68 -17.11
C ASP A 140 -3.79 5.28 -18.56
N ARG A 141 -4.95 4.68 -18.78
CA ARG A 141 -5.41 4.19 -20.07
C ARG A 141 -6.70 4.87 -20.45
#